data_AF-A0AAV4PRF6-F1
#
_entry.id   AF-A0AAV4PRF6-F1
#
_cell.length_a   1.000
_cell.length_b   1.000
_cell.length_c   1.000
_cell.angle_alpha   90.00
_cell.angle_beta   90.00
_cell.angle_gamma   90.00
#
_symmetry.space_group_name_H-M   'P 1'
#
loop_
_entity.id
_entity.type
_entity.pdbx_description
1 polymer ?
#
loop_
_entity_poly.entity_id
_entity_poly.type
_entity_poly.pdbx_seq_one_letter_code
_entity_poly.pdbx_strand_id
1 'polypeptide(L)'
;MLSVQGAQNSDPGASLLQNASLMSMVPSLSGKNVCDFFSSLSQIGQLSGWSHSQMLIIAKLKMEGNARKVYEASLQNDKELTYEKFKEAMTSHFKETPPFATEFAKFSSAVQFEFENVKDFSIRVQGLSQKCLESDSENEKVSESFKEKLLLSKFISGLKAHIRAQVLIADPSSFAEAVDFALRVERSFEVASPNVNVISQNDSNAVEGVKEGFTKTLDLVLKQLEHLNTRIDELDQHKDRPENSYTNQPLSQRRDRKPLKCFYCGRLGHIASECQRKRRDYQQGGQQNKFKSYNQRTFDGQIQKN
;
A
#
# COMPACT_ATOMS: atom_id res chain seq x y z
N MET A 1 9.88 -93.23 -5.20
CA MET A 1 9.36 -91.94 -5.70
C MET A 1 9.71 -90.87 -4.69
N LEU A 2 10.81 -90.13 -4.93
CA LEU A 2 11.20 -88.98 -4.12
C LEU A 2 11.23 -87.78 -5.07
N SER A 3 10.28 -86.86 -4.86
CA SER A 3 10.16 -85.61 -5.62
C SER A 3 11.33 -84.69 -5.33
N VAL A 4 12.05 -84.32 -6.38
CA VAL A 4 13.02 -83.22 -6.39
C VAL A 4 12.22 -81.92 -6.50
N GLN A 5 12.15 -81.14 -5.42
CA GLN A 5 11.68 -79.76 -5.47
C GLN A 5 12.87 -78.87 -5.88
N GLY A 6 12.80 -78.33 -7.09
CA GLY A 6 13.70 -77.28 -7.56
C GLY A 6 13.40 -75.97 -6.83
N ALA A 7 14.34 -75.53 -6.00
CA ALA A 7 14.32 -74.19 -5.43
C ALA A 7 14.63 -73.18 -6.54
N GLN A 8 13.61 -72.39 -6.92
CA GLN A 8 13.82 -71.18 -7.70
C GLN A 8 14.46 -70.12 -6.79
N ASN A 9 15.77 -69.98 -6.87
CA ASN A 9 16.47 -68.81 -6.38
C ASN A 9 16.16 -67.64 -7.33
N SER A 10 15.24 -66.77 -6.94
CA SER A 10 15.10 -65.45 -7.54
C SER A 10 16.11 -64.51 -6.88
N ASP A 11 17.18 -64.17 -7.61
CA ASP A 11 18.08 -63.06 -7.31
C ASP A 11 17.26 -61.76 -7.08
N PRO A 12 17.50 -60.98 -6.01
CA PRO A 12 16.95 -59.63 -5.87
C PRO A 12 17.75 -58.65 -6.74
N GLY A 13 17.70 -58.87 -8.05
CA GLY A 13 18.35 -58.04 -9.06
C GLY A 13 17.52 -56.80 -9.40
N ALA A 14 18.13 -55.63 -9.20
CA ALA A 14 17.86 -54.34 -9.86
C ALA A 14 16.39 -54.03 -10.19
N SER A 15 15.71 -53.28 -9.32
CA SER A 15 14.45 -52.63 -9.70
C SER A 15 14.72 -51.65 -10.84
N LEU A 16 14.18 -51.96 -12.02
CA LEU A 16 14.16 -51.05 -13.15
C LEU A 16 13.61 -49.69 -12.73
N LEU A 17 14.22 -48.62 -13.25
CA LEU A 17 13.75 -47.26 -13.03
C LEU A 17 12.39 -47.10 -13.71
N GLN A 18 11.32 -47.16 -12.91
CA GLN A 18 9.96 -47.01 -13.40
C GLN A 18 9.78 -45.62 -14.01
N ASN A 19 9.02 -45.54 -15.12
CA ASN A 19 8.71 -44.28 -15.79
C ASN A 19 9.95 -43.42 -16.12
N ALA A 20 11.01 -44.04 -16.66
CA ALA A 20 12.27 -43.37 -16.99
C ALA A 20 12.14 -42.14 -17.90
N SER A 21 11.08 -42.05 -18.71
CA SER A 21 10.75 -40.86 -19.48
C SER A 21 10.60 -39.59 -18.62
N LEU A 22 10.11 -39.71 -17.37
CA LEU A 22 9.93 -38.59 -16.46
C LEU A 22 11.26 -38.00 -15.96
N MET A 23 12.39 -38.71 -16.12
CA MET A 23 13.73 -38.17 -15.85
C MET A 23 14.03 -36.95 -16.75
N SER A 24 13.42 -36.87 -17.94
CA SER A 24 13.57 -35.71 -18.83
C SER A 24 12.99 -34.42 -18.21
N MET A 25 11.99 -34.53 -17.34
CA MET A 25 11.36 -33.40 -16.64
C MET A 25 12.15 -32.92 -15.43
N VAL A 26 13.10 -33.73 -14.93
CA VAL A 26 13.96 -33.32 -13.81
C VAL A 26 14.92 -32.24 -14.32
N PRO A 27 14.93 -31.03 -13.73
CA PRO A 27 15.83 -29.96 -14.14
C PRO A 27 17.30 -30.33 -13.87
N SER A 28 18.24 -29.59 -14.46
CA SER A 28 19.64 -29.72 -14.08
C SER A 28 19.90 -29.11 -12.70
N LEU A 29 20.85 -29.66 -11.95
CA LEU A 29 21.27 -29.14 -10.64
C LEU A 29 22.53 -28.29 -10.84
N SER A 30 22.38 -26.96 -10.84
CA SER A 30 23.47 -26.00 -11.12
C SER A 30 24.07 -25.33 -9.89
N GLY A 31 23.34 -25.36 -8.76
CA GLY A 31 23.68 -24.69 -7.49
C GLY A 31 22.70 -23.57 -7.14
N LYS A 32 22.37 -22.69 -8.09
CA LYS A 32 21.43 -21.57 -7.86
C LYS A 32 19.98 -22.04 -7.62
N ASN A 33 19.65 -23.21 -8.15
CA ASN A 33 18.31 -23.79 -8.14
C ASN A 33 18.21 -25.02 -7.23
N VAL A 34 19.06 -25.13 -6.21
CA VAL A 34 19.13 -26.34 -5.36
C VAL A 34 17.79 -26.65 -4.68
N CYS A 35 17.13 -25.66 -4.11
CA CYS A 35 15.82 -25.83 -3.47
C CYS A 35 14.75 -26.31 -4.48
N ASP A 36 14.67 -25.66 -5.63
CA ASP A 36 13.70 -25.99 -6.68
C ASP A 36 13.96 -27.38 -7.26
N PHE A 37 15.24 -27.71 -7.50
CA PHE A 37 15.66 -29.01 -8.01
C PHE A 37 15.20 -30.16 -7.11
N PHE A 38 15.47 -30.08 -5.79
CA PHE A 38 15.06 -31.13 -4.86
C PHE A 38 13.54 -31.19 -4.68
N SER A 39 12.84 -30.06 -4.81
CA SER A 39 11.38 -30.02 -4.79
C SER A 39 10.80 -30.74 -6.02
N SER A 40 11.30 -30.43 -7.21
CA SER A 40 10.90 -31.11 -8.45
C SER A 40 11.26 -32.59 -8.45
N LEU A 41 12.47 -32.95 -8.01
CA LEU A 41 12.91 -34.34 -7.93
C LEU A 41 12.04 -35.15 -6.95
N SER A 42 11.65 -34.56 -5.83
CA SER A 42 10.72 -35.18 -4.88
C SER A 42 9.34 -35.40 -5.50
N GLN A 43 8.77 -34.39 -6.15
CA GLN A 43 7.45 -34.50 -6.79
C GLN A 43 7.43 -35.53 -7.93
N ILE A 44 8.40 -35.45 -8.84
CA ILE A 44 8.54 -36.38 -9.95
C ILE A 44 8.84 -37.79 -9.43
N GLY A 45 9.70 -37.90 -8.42
CA GLY A 45 10.05 -39.16 -7.80
C GLY A 45 8.86 -39.84 -7.12
N GLN A 46 7.99 -39.07 -6.44
CA GLN A 46 6.73 -39.58 -5.88
C GLN A 46 5.79 -40.09 -6.97
N LEU A 47 5.60 -39.34 -8.05
CA LEU A 47 4.77 -39.75 -9.18
C LEU A 47 5.31 -40.99 -9.89
N SER A 48 6.64 -41.12 -9.95
CA SER A 48 7.33 -42.20 -10.66
C SER A 48 7.58 -43.44 -9.81
N GLY A 49 7.36 -43.36 -8.50
CA GLY A 49 7.69 -44.44 -7.55
C GLY A 49 9.20 -44.64 -7.34
N TRP A 50 10.03 -43.61 -7.51
CA TRP A 50 11.48 -43.73 -7.38
C TRP A 50 11.94 -43.87 -5.93
N SER A 51 12.85 -44.80 -5.68
CA SER A 51 13.51 -44.93 -4.37
C SER A 51 14.50 -43.79 -4.13
N HIS A 52 14.90 -43.59 -2.87
CA HIS A 52 15.91 -42.59 -2.51
C HIS A 52 17.27 -42.90 -3.17
N SER A 53 17.61 -44.17 -3.33
CA SER A 53 18.83 -44.58 -4.06
C SER A 53 18.77 -44.21 -5.54
N GLN A 54 17.61 -44.40 -6.18
CA GLN A 54 17.38 -43.97 -7.57
C GLN A 54 17.45 -42.44 -7.68
N MET A 55 16.77 -41.70 -6.79
CA MET A 55 16.81 -40.23 -6.77
C MET A 55 18.23 -39.69 -6.60
N LEU A 56 19.06 -40.33 -5.77
CA LEU A 56 20.47 -39.96 -5.63
C LEU A 56 21.25 -40.15 -6.93
N ILE A 57 21.05 -41.27 -7.64
CA ILE A 57 21.69 -41.50 -8.95
C ILE A 57 21.24 -40.45 -9.97
N ILE A 58 19.93 -40.19 -10.04
CA ILE A 58 19.37 -39.18 -10.95
C ILE A 58 19.96 -37.81 -10.63
N ALA A 59 20.03 -37.44 -9.36
CA ALA A 59 20.62 -36.18 -8.94
C ALA A 59 22.08 -36.07 -9.38
N LYS A 60 22.88 -37.13 -9.18
CA LYS A 60 24.27 -37.16 -9.62
C LYS A 60 24.41 -36.96 -11.13
N LEU A 61 23.53 -37.57 -11.93
CA LEU A 61 23.51 -37.42 -13.39
C LEU A 61 23.10 -36.02 -13.84
N LYS A 62 22.20 -35.37 -13.10
CA LYS A 62 21.66 -34.03 -13.41
C LYS A 62 22.53 -32.88 -12.89
N MET A 63 23.57 -33.15 -12.10
CA MET A 63 24.50 -32.12 -11.62
C MET A 63 25.31 -31.51 -12.75
N GLU A 64 25.44 -30.19 -12.73
CA GLU A 64 26.29 -29.43 -13.64
C GLU A 64 26.96 -28.24 -12.93
N GLY A 65 27.93 -27.61 -13.60
CA GLY A 65 28.54 -26.37 -13.13
C GLY A 65 29.11 -26.46 -11.70
N ASN A 66 28.75 -25.48 -10.86
CA ASN A 66 29.28 -25.38 -9.50
C ASN A 66 28.77 -26.48 -8.57
N ALA A 67 27.54 -26.97 -8.77
CA ALA A 67 27.02 -28.09 -8.00
C ALA A 67 27.89 -29.35 -8.15
N ARG A 68 28.35 -29.63 -9.37
CA ARG A 68 29.25 -30.76 -9.63
C ARG A 68 30.60 -30.59 -8.90
N LYS A 69 31.19 -29.39 -8.95
CA LYS A 69 32.46 -29.10 -8.27
C LYS A 69 32.37 -29.33 -6.75
N VAL A 70 31.25 -28.90 -6.13
CA VAL A 70 31.01 -29.11 -4.70
C VAL A 70 30.86 -30.59 -4.36
N TYR A 71 30.13 -31.34 -5.20
CA TYR A 71 30.01 -32.78 -5.02
C TYR A 71 31.37 -33.50 -5.10
N GLU A 72 32.16 -33.18 -6.12
CA GLU A 72 33.49 -33.78 -6.32
C GLU A 72 34.44 -33.46 -5.17
N ALA A 73 34.42 -32.23 -4.66
CA ALA A 73 35.28 -31.79 -3.57
C ALA A 73 34.90 -32.38 -2.20
N SER A 74 33.60 -32.47 -1.90
CA SER A 74 33.12 -32.70 -0.52
C SER A 74 32.36 -34.00 -0.30
N LEU A 75 31.78 -34.61 -1.35
CA LEU A 75 30.81 -35.72 -1.21
C LEU A 75 31.17 -36.98 -2.01
N GLN A 76 32.02 -36.87 -3.04
CA GLN A 76 32.31 -37.97 -3.96
C GLN A 76 32.93 -39.21 -3.29
N ASN A 77 33.75 -39.00 -2.26
CA ASN A 77 34.47 -40.08 -1.57
C ASN A 77 33.69 -40.66 -0.38
N ASP A 78 32.49 -40.14 -0.08
CA ASP A 78 31.66 -40.66 0.99
C ASP A 78 30.95 -41.96 0.55
N LYS A 79 31.39 -43.08 1.13
CA LYS A 79 30.86 -44.42 0.85
C LYS A 79 29.47 -44.66 1.46
N GLU A 80 29.07 -43.86 2.44
CA GLU A 80 27.76 -43.95 3.11
C GLU A 80 26.85 -42.76 2.73
N LEU A 81 27.10 -42.16 1.56
CA LEU A 81 26.31 -41.04 1.07
C LEU A 81 24.88 -41.50 0.73
N THR A 82 23.93 -41.12 1.59
CA THR A 82 22.50 -41.30 1.35
C THR A 82 21.92 -40.10 0.60
N TYR A 83 20.72 -40.27 0.04
CA TYR A 83 20.00 -39.17 -0.60
C TYR A 83 19.76 -38.00 0.36
N GLU A 84 19.40 -38.28 1.61
CA GLU A 84 19.16 -37.23 2.62
C GLU A 84 20.43 -36.47 2.96
N LYS A 85 21.56 -37.18 3.22
CA LYS A 85 22.86 -36.53 3.45
C LYS A 85 23.29 -35.67 2.27
N PHE A 86 23.10 -36.18 1.05
CA PHE A 86 23.40 -35.43 -0.18
C PHE A 86 22.51 -34.18 -0.31
N LYS A 87 21.20 -34.33 -0.12
CA LYS A 87 20.23 -33.23 -0.18
C LYS A 87 20.55 -32.15 0.85
N GLU A 88 20.83 -32.54 2.07
CA GLU A 88 21.20 -31.63 3.16
C GLU A 88 22.51 -30.90 2.86
N ALA A 89 23.57 -31.62 2.47
CA ALA A 89 24.87 -31.01 2.17
C ALA A 89 24.78 -30.02 1.00
N MET A 90 24.09 -30.40 -0.08
CA MET A 90 23.90 -29.51 -1.24
C MET A 90 23.03 -28.30 -0.88
N THR A 91 21.94 -28.51 -0.14
CA THR A 91 21.09 -27.41 0.31
C THR A 91 21.86 -26.48 1.21
N SER A 92 22.58 -26.99 2.21
CA SER A 92 23.38 -26.18 3.14
C SER A 92 24.45 -25.35 2.42
N HIS A 93 25.18 -25.95 1.48
CA HIS A 93 26.26 -25.26 0.76
C HIS A 93 25.76 -24.13 -0.16
N PHE A 94 24.58 -24.29 -0.76
CA PHE A 94 24.06 -23.33 -1.75
C PHE A 94 22.93 -22.44 -1.22
N LYS A 95 22.40 -22.72 -0.03
CA LYS A 95 21.39 -21.90 0.61
C LYS A 95 22.06 -20.65 1.17
N GLU A 96 22.19 -19.65 0.32
CA GLU A 96 22.40 -18.27 0.76
C GLU A 96 21.15 -17.86 1.56
N THR A 97 21.20 -17.99 2.87
CA THR A 97 20.16 -17.43 3.76
C THR A 97 20.65 -16.05 4.18
N PRO A 98 20.18 -14.97 3.53
CA PRO A 98 20.52 -13.63 3.98
C PRO A 98 20.07 -13.44 5.43
N PRO A 99 20.81 -12.68 6.26
CA PRO A 99 20.40 -12.39 7.63
C PRO A 99 19.01 -11.74 7.67
N PHE A 100 18.23 -12.00 8.72
CA PHE A 100 16.91 -11.38 8.92
C PHE A 100 16.91 -9.87 8.65
N ALA A 101 17.91 -9.15 9.18
CA ALA A 101 18.05 -7.71 8.98
C ALA A 101 18.10 -7.30 7.49
N THR A 102 18.69 -8.14 6.63
CA THR A 102 18.77 -7.89 5.19
C THR A 102 17.42 -8.08 4.51
N GLU A 103 16.69 -9.16 4.84
CA GLU A 103 15.36 -9.41 4.29
C GLU A 103 14.33 -8.40 4.82
N PHE A 104 14.40 -8.05 6.10
CA PHE A 104 13.56 -7.02 6.70
C PHE A 104 13.84 -5.64 6.09
N ALA A 105 15.09 -5.30 5.81
CA ALA A 105 15.43 -4.06 5.11
C ALA A 105 14.80 -4.02 3.70
N LYS A 106 14.86 -5.12 2.94
CA LYS A 106 14.21 -5.21 1.62
C LYS A 106 12.70 -5.06 1.71
N PHE A 107 12.07 -5.73 2.69
CA PHE A 107 10.63 -5.64 2.91
C PHE A 107 10.22 -4.23 3.33
N SER A 108 10.83 -3.67 4.39
CA SER A 108 10.49 -2.37 4.96
C SER A 108 10.70 -1.21 3.98
N SER A 109 11.72 -1.30 3.12
CA SER A 109 12.03 -0.30 2.08
C SER A 109 11.26 -0.49 0.76
N ALA A 110 10.44 -1.55 0.63
CA ALA A 110 9.74 -1.83 -0.61
C ALA A 110 8.81 -0.68 -1.02
N VAL A 111 8.95 -0.22 -2.25
CA VAL A 111 8.07 0.76 -2.90
C VAL A 111 7.75 0.27 -4.31
N GLN A 112 6.59 0.63 -4.83
CA GLN A 112 6.18 0.33 -6.20
C GLN A 112 7.12 1.05 -7.17
N PHE A 113 7.72 0.33 -8.11
CA PHE A 113 8.60 0.92 -9.10
C PHE A 113 7.83 1.74 -10.15
N GLU A 114 8.54 2.59 -10.89
CA GLU A 114 7.96 3.50 -11.89
C GLU A 114 7.09 2.76 -12.92
N PHE A 115 7.57 1.64 -13.45
CA PHE A 115 6.89 0.82 -14.46
C PHE A 115 6.23 -0.45 -13.91
N GLU A 116 6.21 -0.61 -12.59
CA GLU A 116 5.56 -1.75 -11.95
C GLU A 116 4.08 -1.41 -11.72
N ASN A 117 3.21 -2.34 -12.12
CA ASN A 117 1.77 -2.26 -11.85
C ASN A 117 1.46 -2.71 -10.41
N VAL A 118 0.25 -2.42 -9.92
CA VAL A 118 -0.16 -2.73 -8.55
C VAL A 118 -0.11 -4.23 -8.26
N LYS A 119 -0.46 -5.07 -9.25
CA LYS A 119 -0.49 -6.53 -9.08
C LYS A 119 0.91 -7.08 -8.84
N ASP A 120 1.86 -6.74 -9.69
CA ASP A 120 3.25 -7.19 -9.58
C ASP A 120 3.88 -6.69 -8.28
N PHE A 121 3.59 -5.44 -7.90
CA PHE A 121 4.03 -4.90 -6.62
C PHE A 121 3.45 -5.68 -5.43
N SER A 122 2.16 -6.03 -5.46
CA SER A 122 1.51 -6.81 -4.40
C SER A 122 2.16 -8.19 -4.21
N ILE A 123 2.47 -8.89 -5.31
CA ILE A 123 3.11 -10.21 -5.29
C ILE A 123 4.52 -10.07 -4.73
N ARG A 124 5.27 -9.06 -5.17
CA ARG A 124 6.63 -8.81 -4.72
C ARG A 124 6.71 -8.50 -3.23
N VAL A 125 5.87 -7.59 -2.72
CA VAL A 125 5.88 -7.23 -1.30
C VAL A 125 5.40 -8.38 -0.41
N GLN A 126 4.43 -9.17 -0.87
CA GLN A 126 4.00 -10.38 -0.19
C GLN A 126 5.13 -11.41 -0.11
N GLY A 127 5.86 -11.64 -1.22
CA GLY A 127 7.01 -12.54 -1.23
C GLY A 127 8.15 -12.09 -0.32
N LEU A 128 8.39 -10.78 -0.20
CA LEU A 128 9.36 -10.22 0.75
C LEU A 128 8.91 -10.40 2.21
N SER A 129 7.63 -10.19 2.49
CA SER A 129 7.03 -10.42 3.81
C SER A 129 7.20 -11.88 4.24
N GLN A 130 6.90 -12.81 3.33
CA GLN A 130 7.02 -14.24 3.57
C GLN A 130 8.46 -14.64 3.88
N LYS A 131 9.42 -14.22 3.05
CA LYS A 131 10.84 -14.50 3.26
C LYS A 131 11.38 -13.95 4.57
N CYS A 132 10.90 -12.78 4.98
CA CYS A 132 11.36 -12.12 6.21
C CYS A 132 10.70 -12.69 7.48
N LEU A 133 9.43 -13.08 7.43
CA LEU A 133 8.61 -13.41 8.61
C LEU A 133 8.40 -14.92 8.81
N GLU A 134 8.85 -15.76 7.86
CA GLU A 134 8.80 -17.23 7.95
C GLU A 134 10.20 -17.87 8.06
N SER A 135 11.28 -17.08 7.99
CA SER A 135 12.66 -17.60 8.05
C SER A 135 13.09 -18.10 9.43
N ASP A 136 12.45 -17.67 10.52
CA ASP A 136 12.85 -17.97 11.89
C ASP A 136 11.89 -18.96 12.54
N SER A 137 12.11 -20.25 12.28
CA SER A 137 11.26 -21.34 12.74
C SER A 137 11.49 -21.78 14.19
N GLU A 138 12.23 -21.02 15.02
CA GLU A 138 12.52 -21.41 16.41
C GLU A 138 12.24 -20.35 17.49
N ASN A 139 12.10 -19.07 17.15
CA ASN A 139 11.83 -18.02 18.14
C ASN A 139 10.52 -17.31 17.84
N GLU A 140 9.54 -17.55 18.71
CA GLU A 140 8.35 -16.72 18.90
C GLU A 140 7.47 -16.54 17.64
N LYS A 141 6.42 -17.37 17.52
CA LYS A 141 5.39 -17.24 16.48
C LYS A 141 4.77 -15.85 16.54
N VAL A 142 5.28 -14.93 15.73
CA VAL A 142 4.63 -13.65 15.44
C VAL A 142 3.21 -13.97 14.95
N SER A 143 2.21 -13.40 15.62
CA SER A 143 0.80 -13.63 15.29
C SER A 143 0.53 -13.37 13.81
N GLU A 144 -0.20 -14.27 13.15
CA GLU A 144 -0.56 -14.13 11.74
C GLU A 144 -1.29 -12.80 11.47
N SER A 145 -2.14 -12.39 12.41
CA SER A 145 -2.82 -11.09 12.36
C SER A 145 -1.88 -9.89 12.39
N PHE A 146 -0.71 -10.02 13.01
CA PHE A 146 0.31 -8.96 13.01
C PHE A 146 1.07 -8.95 11.69
N LYS A 147 1.41 -10.13 11.15
CA LYS A 147 2.04 -10.26 9.83
C LYS A 147 1.17 -9.65 8.74
N GLU A 148 -0.13 -9.92 8.78
CA GLU A 148 -1.10 -9.35 7.83
C GLU A 148 -1.17 -7.82 7.95
N LYS A 149 -1.27 -7.28 9.18
CA LYS A 149 -1.26 -5.83 9.40
C LYS A 149 0.03 -5.16 8.92
N LEU A 150 1.18 -5.82 9.13
CA LEU A 150 2.47 -5.33 8.69
C LEU A 150 2.58 -5.33 7.16
N LEU A 151 2.13 -6.40 6.51
CA LEU A 151 2.05 -6.50 5.05
C LEU A 151 1.11 -5.44 4.46
N LEU A 152 -0.08 -5.27 5.03
CA LEU A 152 -1.05 -4.25 4.63
C LEU A 152 -0.46 -2.84 4.73
N SER A 153 0.11 -2.50 5.89
CA SER A 153 0.75 -1.19 6.11
C SER A 153 1.90 -0.95 5.15
N LYS A 154 2.71 -1.98 4.89
CA LYS A 154 3.82 -1.90 3.95
C LYS A 154 3.35 -1.72 2.50
N PHE A 155 2.34 -2.47 2.08
CA PHE A 155 1.73 -2.33 0.77
C PHE A 155 1.19 -0.91 0.56
N ILE A 156 0.34 -0.41 1.46
CA ILE A 156 -0.24 0.94 1.34
C ILE A 156 0.85 2.00 1.29
N SER A 157 1.84 1.95 2.20
CA SER A 157 2.92 2.95 2.25
C SER A 157 3.82 2.93 1.01
N GLY A 158 3.98 1.77 0.37
CA GLY A 158 4.81 1.57 -0.81
C GLY A 158 4.13 1.86 -2.14
N LEU A 159 2.80 2.01 -2.20
CA LEU A 159 2.08 2.36 -3.43
C LEU A 159 2.48 3.74 -3.97
N LYS A 160 2.34 3.92 -5.29
CA LYS A 160 2.47 5.23 -5.96
C LYS A 160 1.53 6.26 -5.33
N ALA A 161 2.00 7.50 -5.19
CA ALA A 161 1.32 8.54 -4.41
C ALA A 161 -0.16 8.76 -4.78
N HIS A 162 -0.48 8.76 -6.09
CA HIS A 162 -1.84 8.96 -6.59
C HIS A 162 -2.79 7.79 -6.27
N ILE A 163 -2.28 6.56 -6.20
CA ILE A 163 -3.05 5.36 -5.81
C ILE A 163 -3.17 5.32 -4.28
N ARG A 164 -2.05 5.53 -3.57
CA ARG A 164 -1.97 5.52 -2.11
C ARG A 164 -2.98 6.45 -1.46
N ALA A 165 -3.13 7.67 -1.97
CA ALA A 165 -4.08 8.65 -1.43
C ALA A 165 -5.52 8.11 -1.45
N GLN A 166 -5.93 7.45 -2.54
CA GLN A 166 -7.27 6.86 -2.66
C GLN A 166 -7.46 5.66 -1.74
N VAL A 167 -6.45 4.79 -1.66
CA VAL A 167 -6.49 3.59 -0.80
C VAL A 167 -6.56 3.97 0.68
N LEU A 168 -5.84 5.03 1.10
CA LEU A 168 -5.92 5.54 2.48
C LEU A 168 -7.30 6.08 2.85
N ILE A 169 -8.02 6.69 1.90
CA ILE A 169 -9.39 7.17 2.12
C ILE A 169 -10.36 5.99 2.28
N ALA A 170 -10.13 4.92 1.53
CA ALA A 170 -10.96 3.72 1.59
C ALA A 170 -10.76 2.91 2.89
N ASP A 171 -9.65 3.12 3.61
CA ASP A 171 -9.30 2.47 4.88
C ASP A 171 -9.54 0.94 4.90
N PRO A 172 -8.87 0.19 4.01
CA PRO A 172 -9.08 -1.25 3.89
C PRO A 172 -8.62 -1.99 5.15
N SER A 173 -9.40 -3.01 5.52
CA SER A 173 -9.18 -3.81 6.74
C SER A 173 -8.21 -4.97 6.55
N SER A 174 -7.96 -5.37 5.31
CA SER A 174 -7.11 -6.51 4.95
C SER A 174 -6.21 -6.21 3.76
N PHE A 175 -5.13 -6.99 3.62
CA PHE A 175 -4.24 -6.88 2.46
C PHE A 175 -4.98 -7.16 1.14
N ALA A 176 -5.84 -8.18 1.11
CA ALA A 176 -6.61 -8.53 -0.08
C ALA A 176 -7.55 -7.39 -0.53
N GLU A 177 -8.25 -6.77 0.41
CA GLU A 177 -9.12 -5.63 0.15
C GLU A 177 -8.35 -4.42 -0.39
N ALA A 178 -7.18 -4.13 0.21
CA ALA A 178 -6.32 -3.04 -0.25
C ALA A 178 -5.82 -3.25 -1.68
N VAL A 179 -5.42 -4.48 -2.03
CA VAL A 179 -4.96 -4.84 -3.38
C VAL A 179 -6.08 -4.67 -4.40
N ASP A 180 -7.26 -5.21 -4.11
CA ASP A 180 -8.41 -5.12 -5.01
C ASP A 180 -8.85 -3.67 -5.25
N PHE A 181 -8.88 -2.85 -4.18
CA PHE A 181 -9.16 -1.42 -4.31
C PHE A 181 -8.07 -0.69 -5.13
N ALA A 182 -6.79 -0.94 -4.84
CA ALA A 182 -5.68 -0.33 -5.57
C ALA A 182 -5.69 -0.68 -7.06
N LEU A 183 -6.03 -1.93 -7.42
CA LEU A 183 -6.19 -2.36 -8.82
C LEU A 183 -7.33 -1.62 -9.54
N ARG A 184 -8.46 -1.38 -8.86
CA ARG A 184 -9.54 -0.57 -9.42
C ARG A 184 -9.11 0.88 -9.67
N VAL A 185 -8.36 1.46 -8.72
CA VAL A 185 -7.83 2.82 -8.85
C VAL A 185 -6.85 2.90 -10.02
N GLU A 186 -5.88 1.99 -10.12
CA GLU A 186 -4.92 1.93 -11.22
C GLU A 186 -5.62 1.86 -12.58
N ARG A 187 -6.58 0.95 -12.73
CA ARG A 187 -7.39 0.83 -13.96
C ARG A 187 -8.18 2.10 -14.26
N SER A 188 -8.71 2.78 -13.23
CA SER A 188 -9.45 4.03 -13.41
C SER A 188 -8.54 5.15 -13.93
N PHE A 189 -7.28 5.19 -13.50
CA PHE A 189 -6.28 6.13 -14.01
C PHE A 189 -5.90 5.84 -15.47
N GLU A 190 -5.73 4.57 -15.85
CA GLU A 190 -5.47 4.18 -17.25
C GLU A 190 -6.61 4.63 -18.19
N VAL A 191 -7.87 4.52 -17.74
CA VAL A 191 -9.04 4.95 -18.51
C VAL A 191 -9.16 6.48 -18.56
N ALA A 192 -8.81 7.18 -17.48
CA ALA A 192 -8.89 8.64 -17.40
C ALA A 192 -7.75 9.36 -18.14
N SER A 193 -6.62 8.69 -18.35
CA SER A 193 -5.45 9.20 -19.10
C SER A 193 -5.06 8.25 -20.24
N PRO A 194 -5.94 8.05 -21.24
CA PRO A 194 -5.60 7.20 -22.36
C PRO A 194 -4.41 7.80 -23.11
N ASN A 195 -3.40 6.98 -23.38
CA ASN A 195 -2.30 7.35 -24.25
C ASN A 195 -2.86 7.58 -25.66
N VAL A 196 -3.00 8.84 -26.08
CA VAL A 196 -3.69 9.26 -27.31
C VAL A 196 -3.05 8.66 -28.58
N ASN A 197 -1.83 8.12 -28.48
CA ASN A 197 -1.14 7.46 -29.57
C ASN A 197 -1.56 5.99 -29.84
N VAL A 198 -2.45 5.39 -29.02
CA VAL A 198 -2.85 3.97 -29.19
C VAL A 198 -4.38 3.80 -29.24
N ILE A 199 -5.08 4.64 -30.01
CA ILE A 199 -6.46 4.34 -30.41
C ILE A 199 -6.41 3.97 -31.89
N SER A 200 -6.23 2.66 -32.13
CA SER A 200 -6.46 2.07 -33.44
C SER A 200 -7.94 2.25 -33.82
N GLN A 201 -8.18 2.61 -35.09
CA GLN A 201 -9.40 3.24 -35.62
C GLN A 201 -10.70 2.41 -35.60
N ASN A 202 -10.83 1.37 -34.76
CA ASN A 202 -11.88 0.35 -34.97
C ASN A 202 -13.04 0.30 -33.97
N ASP A 203 -13.08 1.12 -32.90
CA ASP A 203 -14.24 1.14 -31.97
C ASP A 203 -14.89 2.52 -31.88
N SER A 204 -15.74 2.84 -32.87
CA SER A 204 -16.45 4.12 -32.97
C SER A 204 -17.38 4.39 -31.77
N ASN A 205 -18.00 3.35 -31.20
CA ASN A 205 -18.97 3.50 -30.10
C ASN A 205 -18.32 3.84 -28.74
N ALA A 206 -17.10 3.35 -28.48
CA ALA A 206 -16.37 3.67 -27.25
C ALA A 206 -15.81 5.10 -27.30
N VAL A 207 -15.38 5.55 -28.49
CA VAL A 207 -14.87 6.90 -28.73
C VAL A 207 -15.95 7.97 -28.53
N GLU A 208 -17.20 7.67 -28.90
CA GLU A 208 -18.30 8.63 -28.81
C GLU A 208 -18.79 8.83 -27.36
N GLY A 209 -18.88 7.75 -26.57
CA GLY A 209 -19.19 7.83 -25.14
C GLY A 209 -18.13 8.59 -24.33
N VAL A 210 -16.85 8.43 -24.68
CA VAL A 210 -15.74 9.15 -24.02
C VAL A 210 -15.73 10.63 -24.41
N LYS A 211 -15.97 10.95 -25.70
CA LYS A 211 -16.13 12.34 -26.16
C LYS A 211 -17.30 13.02 -25.46
N GLU A 212 -18.44 12.36 -25.33
CA GLU A 212 -19.60 12.90 -24.62
C GLU A 212 -19.34 13.14 -23.14
N GLY A 213 -18.62 12.23 -22.47
CA GLY A 213 -18.25 12.41 -21.06
C GLY A 213 -17.37 13.65 -20.88
N PHE A 214 -16.34 13.79 -21.73
CA PHE A 214 -15.43 14.92 -21.68
C PHE A 214 -16.14 16.24 -22.03
N THR A 215 -17.02 16.27 -23.03
CA THR A 215 -17.78 17.48 -23.38
C THR A 215 -18.74 17.88 -22.27
N LYS A 216 -19.41 16.93 -21.59
CA LYS A 216 -20.28 17.21 -20.45
C LYS A 216 -19.50 17.78 -19.26
N THR A 217 -18.32 17.23 -18.96
CA THR A 217 -17.46 17.77 -17.89
C THR A 217 -16.92 19.16 -18.24
N LEU A 218 -16.49 19.36 -19.49
CA LEU A 218 -15.98 20.65 -19.96
C LEU A 218 -17.10 21.71 -19.97
N ASP A 219 -18.31 21.35 -20.39
CA ASP A 219 -19.51 22.21 -20.33
C ASP A 219 -19.88 22.60 -18.90
N LEU A 220 -19.78 21.67 -17.95
CA LEU A 220 -19.96 21.95 -16.52
C LEU A 220 -18.92 22.94 -15.97
N VAL A 221 -17.65 22.78 -16.35
CA VAL A 221 -16.58 23.70 -15.95
C VAL A 221 -16.75 25.07 -16.60
N LEU A 222 -17.14 25.13 -17.88
CA LEU A 222 -17.45 26.38 -18.57
C LEU A 222 -18.62 27.12 -17.90
N LYS A 223 -19.70 26.40 -17.55
CA LYS A 223 -20.83 26.98 -16.79
C LYS A 223 -20.42 27.49 -15.41
N GLN A 224 -19.52 26.79 -14.71
CA GLN A 224 -18.98 27.27 -13.45
C GLN A 224 -18.12 28.52 -13.63
N LEU A 225 -17.30 28.58 -14.68
CA LEU A 225 -16.49 29.76 -15.01
C LEU A 225 -17.35 30.96 -15.43
N GLU A 226 -18.42 30.75 -16.20
CA GLU A 226 -19.39 31.80 -16.54
C GLU A 226 -20.07 32.34 -15.27
N HIS A 227 -20.50 31.47 -14.36
CA HIS A 227 -21.10 31.92 -13.10
C HIS A 227 -20.10 32.71 -12.23
N LEU A 228 -18.82 32.33 -12.24
CA LEU A 228 -17.79 33.09 -11.56
C LEU A 228 -17.54 34.45 -12.23
N ASN A 229 -17.48 34.53 -13.55
CA ASN A 229 -17.36 35.79 -14.28
C ASN A 229 -18.53 36.72 -14.00
N THR A 230 -19.78 36.21 -13.95
CA THR A 230 -20.94 37.05 -13.59
C THR A 230 -20.85 37.61 -12.18
N ARG A 231 -20.32 36.85 -11.21
CA ARG A 231 -20.10 37.34 -9.85
C ARG A 231 -18.97 38.37 -9.78
N ILE A 232 -17.96 38.25 -10.64
CA ILE A 232 -16.87 39.23 -10.76
C ILE A 232 -17.42 40.53 -11.36
N ASP A 233 -18.24 40.45 -12.41
CA ASP A 233 -18.90 41.62 -13.02
C ASP A 233 -19.83 42.32 -12.04
N GLU A 234 -20.58 41.59 -11.22
CA GLU A 234 -21.40 42.14 -10.13
C GLU A 234 -20.54 42.90 -9.10
N LEU A 235 -19.35 42.39 -8.78
CA LEU A 235 -18.42 43.04 -7.85
C LEU A 235 -17.73 44.25 -8.46
N ASP A 236 -17.42 44.24 -9.75
CA ASP A 236 -16.79 45.36 -10.46
C ASP A 236 -17.78 46.48 -10.79
N GLN A 237 -19.06 46.17 -11.07
CA GLN A 237 -20.13 47.18 -11.15
C GLN A 237 -20.34 47.93 -9.82
N HIS A 238 -19.97 47.32 -8.69
CA HIS A 238 -19.98 47.96 -7.38
C HIS A 238 -18.74 48.82 -7.08
N LYS A 239 -17.69 48.79 -7.92
CA LYS A 239 -16.47 49.63 -7.81
C LYS A 239 -16.52 50.92 -8.62
N ASP A 240 -17.28 50.97 -9.72
CA ASP A 240 -17.39 52.17 -10.58
C ASP A 240 -18.41 53.21 -10.08
N ARG A 241 -18.90 53.07 -8.84
CA ARG A 241 -19.71 54.12 -8.22
C ARG A 241 -18.77 55.22 -7.73
N PRO A 242 -18.88 56.46 -8.24
CA PRO A 242 -17.90 57.50 -7.96
C PRO A 242 -17.83 57.80 -6.45
N GLU A 243 -16.61 57.74 -5.93
CA GLU A 243 -16.26 58.26 -4.63
C GLU A 243 -16.43 59.79 -4.60
N ASN A 244 -17.12 60.24 -3.56
CA ASN A 244 -17.04 61.53 -2.88
C ASN A 244 -17.98 62.71 -3.18
N SER A 245 -18.38 63.28 -2.04
CA SER A 245 -18.59 64.70 -1.73
C SER A 245 -19.97 65.33 -1.94
N TYR A 246 -20.55 65.67 -0.78
CA TYR A 246 -21.28 66.89 -0.44
C TYR A 246 -22.31 67.47 -1.42
N THR A 247 -23.51 67.64 -0.86
CA THR A 247 -24.52 68.70 -1.10
C THR A 247 -25.80 68.39 -1.91
N ASN A 248 -26.92 68.52 -1.18
CA ASN A 248 -28.20 69.14 -1.52
C ASN A 248 -29.17 68.49 -2.55
N GLN A 249 -30.14 67.73 -1.96
CA GLN A 249 -31.60 67.78 -2.15
C GLN A 249 -32.24 67.46 -3.54
N PRO A 250 -33.57 67.16 -3.63
CA PRO A 250 -34.58 66.93 -2.59
C PRO A 250 -35.31 65.57 -2.71
N LEU A 251 -35.63 64.96 -1.56
CA LEU A 251 -36.55 63.82 -1.48
C LEU A 251 -37.98 64.31 -1.28
N SER A 252 -38.72 64.46 -2.38
CA SER A 252 -40.17 64.39 -2.31
C SER A 252 -40.58 62.93 -2.11
N GLN A 253 -41.42 62.71 -1.10
CA GLN A 253 -42.15 61.49 -0.79
C GLN A 253 -41.37 60.38 -0.09
N ARG A 254 -41.29 60.46 1.25
CA ARG A 254 -41.57 59.29 2.11
C ARG A 254 -42.04 59.74 3.49
N ARG A 255 -43.30 59.38 3.75
CA ARG A 255 -44.14 59.63 4.93
C ARG A 255 -43.42 59.35 6.26
N ASP A 256 -43.61 60.29 7.20
CA ASP A 256 -43.73 60.13 8.65
C ASP A 256 -43.03 58.94 9.30
N ARG A 257 -41.70 58.98 9.43
CA ARG A 257 -40.99 58.13 10.40
C ARG A 257 -40.48 58.98 11.56
N LYS A 258 -41.04 58.73 12.75
CA LYS A 258 -40.59 59.31 14.03
C LYS A 258 -39.07 59.18 14.16
N PRO A 259 -38.36 60.20 14.68
CA PRO A 259 -36.90 60.18 14.72
C PRO A 259 -36.40 59.01 15.57
N LEU A 260 -35.51 58.20 14.97
CA LEU A 260 -34.94 56.99 15.55
C LEU A 260 -34.11 57.37 16.79
N LYS A 261 -34.63 57.10 17.99
CA LYS A 261 -33.95 57.36 19.27
C LYS A 261 -33.17 56.13 19.72
N CYS A 262 -31.90 56.33 20.06
CA CYS A 262 -31.07 55.28 20.63
C CYS A 262 -31.60 54.89 22.02
N PHE A 263 -31.98 53.62 22.20
CA PHE A 263 -32.48 53.09 23.47
C PHE A 263 -31.42 53.04 24.58
N TYR A 264 -30.12 53.18 24.26
CA TYR A 264 -29.03 53.17 25.24
C TYR A 264 -28.66 54.58 25.74
N CYS A 265 -28.53 55.55 24.83
CA CYS A 265 -28.08 56.91 25.19
C CYS A 265 -29.16 57.98 25.10
N GLY A 266 -30.33 57.64 24.56
CA GLY A 266 -31.45 58.55 24.40
C GLY A 266 -31.26 59.62 23.31
N ARG A 267 -30.17 59.59 22.54
CA ARG A 267 -29.92 60.55 21.45
C ARG A 267 -30.55 60.06 20.14
N LEU A 268 -30.97 61.00 19.30
CA LEU A 268 -31.58 60.71 18.00
C LEU A 268 -30.48 60.41 16.95
N GLY A 269 -30.83 59.65 15.91
CA GLY A 269 -30.00 59.44 14.72
C GLY A 269 -29.19 58.13 14.67
N HIS A 270 -29.26 57.27 15.70
CA HIS A 270 -28.65 55.94 15.70
C HIS A 270 -29.41 54.98 16.62
N ILE A 271 -29.22 53.67 16.45
CA ILE A 271 -29.80 52.62 17.33
C ILE A 271 -28.81 52.14 18.38
N ALA A 272 -29.28 51.39 19.39
CA ALA A 272 -28.46 50.94 20.51
C ALA A 272 -27.26 50.05 20.11
N SER A 273 -27.34 49.34 18.99
CA SER A 273 -26.23 48.52 18.45
C SER A 273 -25.08 49.38 17.91
N GLU A 274 -25.37 50.58 17.43
CA GLU A 274 -24.42 51.53 16.86
C GLU A 274 -24.03 52.63 17.85
N CYS A 275 -24.44 52.49 19.12
CA CYS A 275 -24.18 53.49 20.13
C CYS A 275 -22.70 53.48 20.57
N GLN A 276 -21.98 54.53 20.19
CA GLN A 276 -20.58 54.72 20.55
C GLN A 276 -20.35 54.84 22.08
N ARG A 277 -21.36 55.32 22.83
CA ARG A 277 -21.32 55.32 24.30
C ARG A 277 -21.38 53.90 24.87
N LYS A 278 -22.27 53.06 24.34
CA LYS A 278 -22.38 51.64 24.72
C LYS A 278 -21.08 50.87 24.48
N ARG A 279 -20.41 51.12 23.34
CA ARG A 279 -19.12 50.49 23.03
C ARG A 279 -18.00 50.91 24.00
N ARG A 280 -17.96 52.19 24.41
CA ARG A 280 -16.98 52.67 25.41
C ARG A 280 -17.23 52.09 26.80
N ASP A 281 -18.49 52.00 27.22
CA ASP A 281 -18.83 51.46 28.55
C ASP A 281 -18.45 49.97 28.67
N TYR A 282 -18.65 49.18 27.60
CA TYR A 282 -18.20 47.78 27.54
C TYR A 282 -16.66 47.65 27.59
N GLN A 283 -15.92 48.58 26.98
CA GLN A 283 -14.47 48.58 27.00
C GLN A 283 -13.89 49.00 28.37
N GLN A 284 -14.56 49.90 29.09
CA GLN A 284 -14.13 50.31 30.44
C GLN A 284 -14.52 49.31 31.54
N GLY A 285 -15.66 48.62 31.41
CA GLY A 285 -16.07 47.55 32.35
C GLY A 285 -15.17 46.29 32.31
N GLY A 286 -14.49 46.05 31.19
CA GLY A 286 -13.54 44.93 31.03
C GLY A 286 -12.21 45.09 31.77
N GLN A 287 -11.86 46.31 32.21
CA GLN A 287 -10.59 46.58 32.89
C GLN A 287 -10.68 46.47 34.42
N GLN A 288 -11.86 46.60 35.04
CA GLN A 288 -12.01 46.43 36.50
C GLN A 288 -11.96 44.96 36.97
N ASN A 289 -12.26 43.99 36.10
CA ASN A 289 -12.23 42.56 36.45
C ASN A 289 -10.85 41.90 36.38
N LYS A 290 -9.80 42.58 35.90
CA LYS A 290 -8.43 42.03 35.88
C LYS A 290 -7.62 42.31 37.16
N PHE A 291 -8.05 43.24 38.02
CA PHE A 291 -7.35 43.57 39.27
C PHE A 291 -7.82 42.79 40.51
N LYS A 292 -8.93 42.03 40.44
CA LYS A 292 -9.39 41.18 41.56
C LYS A 292 -8.81 39.76 41.58
N SER A 293 -8.18 39.29 40.49
CA SER A 293 -7.68 37.91 40.39
C SER A 293 -6.22 37.72 40.84
N TYR A 294 -5.48 38.79 41.17
CA TYR A 294 -4.07 38.70 41.54
C TYR A 294 -3.79 38.68 43.06
N ASN A 295 -4.80 38.97 43.90
CA ASN A 295 -4.67 39.01 45.36
C ASN A 295 -5.22 37.77 46.10
N GLN A 296 -5.42 36.65 45.39
CA GLN A 296 -5.85 35.37 46.00
C GLN A 296 -4.81 34.24 45.86
N ARG A 297 -3.59 34.53 45.40
CA ARG A 297 -2.50 33.54 45.23
C ARG A 297 -1.24 33.82 46.07
N THR A 298 -1.39 34.53 47.19
CA THR A 298 -0.30 34.78 48.14
C THR A 298 -0.80 34.59 49.57
N PHE A 299 -1.35 33.42 49.92
CA PHE A 299 -1.60 33.07 51.33
C PHE A 299 -1.67 31.56 51.67
N ASP A 300 -1.24 30.64 50.80
CA ASP A 300 -1.28 29.19 51.11
C ASP A 300 0.02 28.48 50.67
N GLY A 301 1.13 28.82 51.32
CA GLY A 301 2.41 28.19 50.99
C GLY A 301 3.55 28.52 51.93
N GLN A 302 3.33 28.51 53.25
CA GLN A 302 4.41 28.38 54.24
C GLN A 302 3.86 28.12 55.65
N ILE A 303 4.48 27.15 56.34
CA ILE A 303 4.38 26.81 57.79
C ILE A 303 3.18 25.89 58.10
N GLN A 304 3.35 24.61 58.43
CA GLN A 304 4.04 24.12 59.62
C GLN A 304 4.81 22.80 59.39
N LYS A 305 6.12 22.86 59.69
CA LYS A 305 6.84 21.80 60.39
C LYS A 305 6.47 21.92 61.87
N ASN A 306 6.07 20.81 62.48
CA ASN A 306 6.55 20.28 63.76
C ASN A 306 5.92 18.91 63.98
#